data_AF-A0A382GNR2-F1
#
_entry.id   AF-A0A382GNR2-F1
#
_cell.length_a   1.000
_cell.length_b   1.000
_cell.length_c   1.000
_cell.angle_alpha   90.00
_cell.angle_beta   90.00
_cell.angle_gamma   90.00
#
_symmetry.space_group_name_H-M   'P 1'
#
loop_
_entity.id
_entity.type
_entity.pdbx_description
1 polymer ?
#
loop_
_entity_poly.entity_id
_entity_poly.type
_entity_poly.pdbx_seq_one_letter_code
_entity_poly.pdbx_strand_id
1 'polypeptide(L)'
;MTAGGVARRFLNVFLILLFVYAVSPLLLAQGETGNVEWRAYAADSAASKYSPLDQITADNFSTLDVVWQWESADTHLVYADEHGTSLVSSDVVFDRLETEDPDLWVTRPRTTRIVATPIMV
;
A
#
# COMPACT_ATOMS: atom_id res chain seq x y z
N MET A 1 6.05 62.65 6.31
CA MET A 1 4.97 61.66 6.50
C MET A 1 4.43 61.34 5.10
N THR A 2 4.70 60.22 4.44
CA THR A 2 4.08 58.89 4.65
C THR A 2 4.82 57.77 3.87
N ALA A 3 6.16 57.68 3.92
CA ALA A 3 6.90 56.61 3.22
C ALA A 3 6.59 55.18 3.75
N GLY A 4 6.21 55.06 5.02
CA GLY A 4 5.92 53.76 5.66
C GLY A 4 4.61 53.09 5.20
N GLY A 5 3.65 53.85 4.65
CA GLY A 5 2.36 53.30 4.21
C GLY A 5 2.47 52.49 2.92
N VAL A 6 3.35 52.92 2.01
CA VAL A 6 3.59 52.25 0.73
C VAL A 6 4.40 50.96 0.93
N ALA A 7 5.45 50.99 1.76
CA ALA A 7 6.23 49.80 2.11
C ALA A 7 5.39 48.72 2.82
N ARG A 8 4.46 49.13 3.70
CA ARG A 8 3.54 48.22 4.39
C ARG A 8 2.49 47.60 3.46
N ARG A 9 2.09 48.32 2.40
CA ARG A 9 1.23 47.79 1.33
C ARG A 9 1.97 46.74 0.48
N PHE A 10 3.21 47.02 0.10
CA PHE A 10 4.03 46.04 -0.64
C PHE A 10 4.32 44.78 0.17
N LEU A 11 4.62 44.93 1.47
CA LEU A 11 4.81 43.80 2.38
C LEU A 11 3.53 42.95 2.50
N ASN A 12 2.35 43.57 2.63
CA ASN A 12 1.09 42.84 2.70
C ASN A 12 0.78 42.09 1.40
N VAL A 13 1.03 42.70 0.23
CA VAL A 13 0.84 42.03 -1.06
C VAL A 13 1.79 40.84 -1.20
N PHE A 14 3.04 41.00 -0.80
CA PHE A 14 4.02 39.92 -0.79
C PHE A 14 3.60 38.76 0.13
N LEU A 15 3.10 39.07 1.33
CA LEU A 15 2.58 38.06 2.27
C LEU A 15 1.34 37.33 1.73
N ILE A 16 0.43 38.05 1.04
CA ILE A 16 -0.73 37.44 0.39
C ILE A 16 -0.29 36.50 -0.74
N LEU A 17 0.68 36.91 -1.56
CA LEU A 17 1.23 36.07 -2.62
C LEU A 17 1.93 34.83 -2.08
N LEU A 18 2.69 34.97 -0.99
CA LEU A 18 3.30 33.83 -0.27
C LEU A 18 2.24 32.88 0.29
N PHE A 19 1.18 33.40 0.88
CA PHE A 19 0.07 32.61 1.39
C PHE A 19 -0.66 31.85 0.27
N VAL A 20 -0.94 32.52 -0.85
CA VAL A 20 -1.56 31.89 -2.02
C VAL A 20 -0.66 30.80 -2.61
N TYR A 21 0.66 31.03 -2.68
CA TYR A 21 1.61 30.02 -3.15
C TYR A 21 1.65 28.80 -2.23
N ALA A 22 1.68 29.02 -0.91
CA ALA A 22 1.68 27.94 0.09
C ALA A 22 0.38 27.14 0.15
N VAL A 23 -0.77 27.75 -0.15
CA VAL A 23 -2.09 27.09 -0.15
C VAL A 23 -2.41 26.39 -1.47
N SER A 24 -1.78 26.81 -2.58
CA SER A 24 -2.03 26.22 -3.91
C SER A 24 -1.86 24.68 -4.01
N PRO A 25 -0.86 24.01 -3.38
CA PRO A 25 -0.78 22.55 -3.44
C PRO A 25 -1.87 21.83 -2.63
N LEU A 26 -2.54 22.51 -1.69
CA LEU A 26 -3.63 21.93 -0.90
C LEU A 26 -4.95 21.86 -1.69
N LEU A 27 -5.17 22.79 -2.63
CA LEU A 27 -6.41 22.84 -3.43
C LEU A 27 -6.39 21.82 -4.58
N LEU A 28 -5.22 21.51 -5.14
CA LEU A 28 -5.06 20.50 -6.19
C LEU A 28 -5.15 19.05 -5.66
N ALA A 29 -5.14 18.86 -4.34
CA ALA A 29 -5.38 17.56 -3.70
C ALA A 29 -6.87 17.19 -3.64
N GLN A 30 -7.78 18.12 -3.95
CA GLN A 30 -9.20 17.81 -4.13
C GLN A 30 -9.39 17.22 -5.53
N GLY A 31 -9.02 15.94 -5.66
CA GLY A 31 -9.22 15.16 -6.87
C GLY A 31 -10.68 15.19 -7.34
N GLU A 32 -10.86 15.19 -8.66
CA GLU A 32 -12.15 15.17 -9.34
C GLU A 32 -13.10 14.16 -8.67
N THR A 33 -14.35 14.55 -8.42
CA THR A 33 -15.44 13.68 -7.94
C THR A 33 -15.90 12.65 -9.00
N GLY A 34 -15.02 12.32 -9.95
CA GLY A 34 -15.13 11.22 -10.89
C GLY A 34 -14.44 9.96 -10.33
N ASN A 35 -14.41 8.91 -11.16
CA ASN A 35 -13.87 7.60 -10.80
C ASN A 35 -12.45 7.70 -10.20
N VAL A 36 -12.32 7.64 -8.87
CA VAL A 36 -11.04 7.73 -8.16
C VAL A 36 -10.29 6.43 -8.38
N GLU A 37 -9.09 6.54 -8.95
CA GLU A 37 -8.24 5.38 -9.26
C GLU A 37 -6.99 5.32 -8.38
N TRP A 38 -6.49 4.10 -8.14
CA TRP A 38 -5.25 3.86 -7.40
C TRP A 38 -4.11 3.49 -8.35
N ARG A 39 -3.54 4.49 -9.04
CA ARG A 39 -2.54 4.25 -10.11
C ARG A 39 -1.12 4.05 -9.61
N ALA A 40 -0.75 4.68 -8.51
CA ALA A 40 0.57 4.54 -7.91
C ALA A 40 0.52 3.61 -6.70
N TYR A 41 1.60 2.89 -6.43
CA TYR A 41 1.71 1.96 -5.30
C TYR A 41 1.20 2.55 -3.97
N ALA A 42 1.49 3.84 -3.71
CA ALA A 42 1.12 4.52 -2.49
C ALA A 42 0.16 5.72 -2.71
N ALA A 43 -0.76 5.59 -3.69
CA ALA A 43 -1.67 6.62 -4.19
C ALA A 43 -1.00 7.75 -4.98
N ASP A 44 0.11 8.30 -4.48
CA ASP A 44 0.87 9.39 -5.12
C ASP A 44 2.39 9.24 -4.90
N SER A 45 3.17 10.15 -5.49
CA SER A 45 4.63 10.20 -5.38
C SER A 45 5.13 10.61 -3.99
N ALA A 46 4.29 11.25 -3.17
CA ALA A 46 4.58 11.56 -1.78
C ALA A 46 4.26 10.38 -0.85
N ALA A 47 3.72 9.29 -1.39
CA ALA A 47 3.29 8.10 -0.67
C ALA A 47 2.28 8.40 0.45
N SER A 48 1.31 9.28 0.20
CA SER A 48 0.30 9.68 1.19
C SER A 48 -0.54 8.51 1.71
N LYS A 49 -0.73 7.46 0.90
CA LYS A 49 -1.66 6.35 1.17
C LYS A 49 -3.09 6.84 1.45
N TYR A 50 -3.45 8.00 0.89
CA TYR A 50 -4.73 8.65 1.12
C TYR A 50 -5.66 8.44 -0.07
N SER A 51 -6.93 8.15 0.21
CA SER A 51 -8.02 8.16 -0.77
C SER A 51 -8.98 9.30 -0.44
N PRO A 52 -9.35 10.16 -1.41
CA PRO A 52 -10.32 11.23 -1.20
C PRO A 52 -11.78 10.73 -1.16
N LEU A 53 -12.04 9.44 -1.39
CA LEU A 53 -13.39 8.86 -1.35
C LEU A 53 -13.96 8.87 0.08
N ASP A 54 -15.20 9.30 0.22
CA ASP A 54 -15.91 9.47 1.50
C ASP A 54 -17.16 8.58 1.64
N GLN A 55 -17.38 7.64 0.71
CA GLN A 55 -18.53 6.73 0.74
C GLN A 55 -18.53 5.81 1.96
N ILE A 56 -17.34 5.42 2.44
CA ILE A 56 -17.15 4.57 3.62
C ILE A 56 -16.72 5.47 4.78
N THR A 57 -17.50 5.45 5.87
CA THR A 57 -17.31 6.31 7.05
C THR A 57 -17.28 5.48 8.34
N ALA A 58 -16.94 6.11 9.46
CA ALA A 58 -16.95 5.46 10.78
C ALA A 58 -18.35 4.94 11.17
N ASP A 59 -19.41 5.56 10.66
CA ASP A 59 -20.80 5.21 10.99
C ASP A 59 -21.29 3.98 10.19
N ASN A 60 -20.73 3.71 9.00
CA ASN A 60 -21.17 2.62 8.12
C ASN A 60 -20.14 1.50 7.89
N PHE A 61 -18.90 1.65 8.37
CA PHE A 61 -17.85 0.65 8.19
C PHE A 61 -18.26 -0.76 8.67
N SER A 62 -19.07 -0.82 9.72
CA SER A 62 -19.55 -2.09 10.31
C SER A 62 -20.52 -2.87 9.42
N THR A 63 -21.02 -2.28 8.33
CA THR A 63 -21.99 -2.90 7.43
C THR A 63 -21.40 -3.35 6.10
N LEU A 64 -20.07 -3.33 5.95
CA LEU A 64 -19.40 -3.76 4.72
C LEU A 64 -19.41 -5.30 4.60
N ASP A 65 -19.70 -5.78 3.39
CA ASP A 65 -19.69 -7.20 3.05
C ASP A 65 -18.65 -7.49 1.95
N VAL A 66 -18.17 -8.74 1.91
CA VAL A 66 -17.29 -9.22 0.83
C VAL A 66 -18.12 -9.38 -0.45
N VAL A 67 -17.83 -8.55 -1.45
CA VAL A 67 -18.54 -8.58 -2.75
C VAL A 67 -17.91 -9.55 -3.74
N TRP A 68 -16.61 -9.82 -3.64
CA TRP A 68 -15.89 -10.83 -4.41
C TRP A 68 -14.60 -11.22 -3.70
N GLN A 69 -14.09 -12.39 -4.04
CA GLN A 69 -12.77 -12.89 -3.61
C GLN A 69 -12.10 -13.59 -4.79
N TRP A 70 -10.77 -13.53 -4.84
CA TRP A 70 -9.97 -14.23 -5.84
C TRP A 70 -8.85 -15.01 -5.16
N GLU A 71 -8.57 -16.21 -5.66
CA GLU A 71 -7.48 -17.06 -5.18
C GLU A 71 -6.21 -16.79 -5.99
N SER A 72 -5.08 -16.53 -5.30
CA SER A 72 -3.83 -16.24 -5.99
C SER A 72 -3.39 -17.41 -6.88
N ALA A 73 -2.82 -17.08 -8.05
CA ALA A 73 -2.26 -18.05 -8.97
C ALA A 73 -0.98 -18.73 -8.45
N ASP A 74 -0.42 -18.24 -7.33
CA ASP A 74 0.81 -18.73 -6.69
C ASP A 74 0.60 -20.09 -6.01
N THR A 75 0.26 -21.10 -6.81
CA THR A 75 -0.05 -22.47 -6.38
C THR A 75 1.16 -23.40 -6.44
N HIS A 76 2.20 -23.03 -7.19
CA HIS A 76 3.39 -23.85 -7.43
C HIS A 76 4.68 -23.13 -7.02
N LEU A 77 5.63 -23.89 -6.50
CA LEU A 77 6.97 -23.44 -6.15
C LEU A 77 8.02 -24.20 -6.97
N VAL A 78 9.15 -23.54 -7.20
CA VAL A 78 10.32 -24.21 -7.76
C VAL A 78 10.98 -25.02 -6.65
N TYR A 79 11.15 -26.32 -6.87
CA TYR A 79 11.86 -27.22 -5.98
C TYR A 79 13.04 -27.84 -6.73
N ALA A 80 14.21 -27.85 -6.09
CA ALA A 80 15.42 -28.41 -6.63
C ALA A 80 15.74 -29.72 -5.90
N ASP A 81 15.87 -30.79 -6.66
CA ASP A 81 16.29 -32.10 -6.17
C ASP A 81 17.51 -32.61 -6.94
N GLU A 82 17.92 -33.84 -6.65
CA GLU A 82 19.05 -34.52 -7.30
C GLU A 82 18.87 -34.71 -8.82
N HIS A 83 17.63 -34.66 -9.33
CA HIS A 83 17.29 -34.80 -10.75
C HIS A 83 17.14 -33.45 -11.47
N GLY A 84 17.19 -32.33 -10.76
CA GLY A 84 17.16 -30.98 -11.30
C GLY A 84 16.09 -30.08 -10.67
N THR A 85 15.68 -29.03 -11.39
CA THR A 85 14.66 -28.08 -10.93
C THR A 85 13.29 -28.40 -11.55
N SER A 86 12.28 -28.53 -10.71
CA SER A 86 10.90 -28.80 -11.14
C SER A 86 9.93 -27.78 -10.54
N LEU A 87 8.88 -27.43 -11.30
CA LEU A 87 7.76 -26.64 -10.79
C LEU A 87 6.74 -27.61 -10.16
N VAL A 88 6.56 -27.53 -8.85
CA VAL A 88 5.77 -28.49 -8.07
C VAL A 88 4.71 -27.73 -7.26
N SER A 89 3.55 -28.33 -7.03
CA SER A 89 2.53 -27.74 -6.15
C SER A 89 3.13 -27.39 -4.79
N SER A 90 2.82 -26.21 -4.26
CA SER A 90 3.38 -25.69 -3.01
C SER A 90 3.14 -26.63 -1.85
N ASP A 91 1.96 -27.27 -1.78
CA ASP A 91 1.64 -28.23 -0.72
C ASP A 91 2.56 -29.44 -0.74
N VAL A 92 2.88 -29.96 -1.93
CA VAL A 92 3.81 -31.08 -2.10
C VAL A 92 5.23 -30.66 -1.72
N VAL A 93 5.64 -29.43 -2.04
CA VAL A 93 6.95 -28.90 -1.63
C VAL A 93 7.03 -28.82 -0.10
N PHE A 94 5.99 -28.30 0.56
CA PHE A 94 5.96 -28.23 2.01
C PHE A 94 5.93 -29.61 2.67
N ASP A 95 5.19 -30.58 2.13
CA ASP A 95 5.16 -31.96 2.65
C ASP A 95 6.53 -32.65 2.55
N ARG A 96 7.26 -32.42 1.45
CA ARG A 96 8.61 -32.95 1.27
C ARG A 96 9.59 -32.36 2.27
N LEU A 97 9.59 -31.03 2.41
CA LEU A 97 10.45 -30.33 3.36
C LEU A 97 10.17 -30.78 4.80
N GLU A 98 8.91 -30.92 5.18
CA GLU A 98 8.51 -31.42 6.51
C GLU A 98 8.90 -32.88 6.76
N THR A 99 8.97 -33.70 5.70
CA THR A 99 9.46 -35.08 5.78
C THR A 99 10.99 -35.13 5.96
N GLU A 100 11.72 -34.23 5.28
CA GLU A 100 13.18 -34.15 5.35
C GLU A 100 13.67 -33.61 6.69
N ASP A 101 13.04 -32.54 7.18
CA ASP A 101 13.34 -31.92 8.46
C ASP A 101 12.03 -31.43 9.13
N PRO A 102 11.50 -32.20 10.10
CA PRO A 102 10.23 -31.89 10.75
C PRO A 102 10.30 -30.64 11.64
N ASP A 103 11.50 -30.18 12.02
CA ASP A 103 11.70 -29.01 12.89
C ASP A 103 11.99 -27.72 12.09
N LEU A 104 11.81 -27.72 10.76
CA LEU A 104 12.05 -26.54 9.90
C LEU A 104 11.19 -25.31 10.26
N TRP A 105 9.98 -25.52 10.77
CA TRP A 105 8.98 -24.46 10.93
C TRP A 105 8.26 -24.55 12.28
N VAL A 106 8.07 -23.40 12.94
CA VAL A 106 7.14 -23.29 14.08
C VAL A 106 5.69 -23.48 13.63
N THR A 107 5.38 -23.07 12.40
CA THR A 107 4.05 -23.23 11.79
C THR A 107 4.21 -23.50 10.31
N ARG A 108 3.58 -24.58 9.82
CA ARG A 108 3.63 -24.97 8.41
C ARG A 108 3.14 -23.83 7.49
N PRO A 109 3.91 -23.44 6.46
CA PRO A 109 3.48 -22.44 5.49
C PRO A 109 2.31 -22.91 4.65
N ARG A 110 1.60 -21.93 4.08
CA ARG A 110 0.56 -22.13 3.06
C ARG A 110 0.67 -21.02 2.03
N THR A 111 0.16 -21.23 0.82
CA THR A 111 0.10 -20.20 -0.24
C THR A 111 -0.61 -18.93 0.22
N THR A 112 -1.60 -19.06 1.12
CA THR A 112 -2.32 -17.94 1.74
C THR A 112 -1.65 -17.34 2.98
N ARG A 113 -0.60 -17.99 3.49
CA ARG A 113 0.18 -17.59 4.68
C ARG A 113 1.63 -18.01 4.49
N ILE A 114 2.36 -17.24 3.68
CA ILE A 114 3.80 -17.40 3.48
C ILE A 114 4.51 -16.78 4.68
N VAL A 115 4.54 -17.50 5.79
CA VAL A 115 5.39 -17.18 6.95
C VAL A 115 6.54 -18.16 6.91
N ALA A 116 7.60 -17.76 6.21
CA ALA A 116 8.84 -18.51 6.15
C ALA A 116 9.86 -17.90 7.10
N THR A 117 9.56 -17.98 8.40
CA THR A 117 10.58 -17.77 9.42
C THR A 117 11.13 -19.15 9.76
N PRO A 118 12.26 -19.57 9.15
CA PRO A 118 12.85 -20.86 9.45
C PRO A 118 13.34 -20.81 10.89
N ILE A 119 13.23 -21.91 11.62
CA ILE A 119 13.96 -22.05 12.87
C ILE A 119 15.44 -22.13 12.49
N MET A 120 16.22 -21.07 12.76
CA MET A 120 17.67 -21.14 12.62
C MET A 120 18.21 -21.93 13.82
N VAL A 121 18.46 -23.23 13.60
CA VAL A 121 19.21 -24.10 14.53
C VAL A 121 20.67 -24.15 14.11
#